data_AF-A0AAW0NGW3-F1
#
_entry.id   AF-A0AAW0NGW3-F1
#
_cell.length_a   1.000
_cell.length_b   1.000
_cell.length_c   1.000
_cell.angle_alpha   90.00
_cell.angle_beta   90.00
_cell.angle_gamma   90.00
#
_symmetry.space_group_name_H-M   'P 1'
#
loop_
_entity.id
_entity.type
_entity.pdbx_description
1 polymer ?
#
loop_
_entity_poly.entity_id
_entity_poly.type
_entity_poly.pdbx_seq_one_letter_code
_entity_poly.pdbx_strand_id
1 'polypeptide(L)'
;MCGYPCSDSQKEKDARGALKAEVERKVNKDDIVILDSLNYIKGYRYELFCLIKHAQTPHCLVYCLTSPEVSSKWNSQRSATEQYSQEIFDALILRFEDPDSRNRWDSPLFTVQQDDQLPFEAISDALLKRKAPPPNQSTQNQPLSSANFLYELDRVTQDVLMVIFNAQKTSVSGDLITIPGATEKISFDLT
;
A
#
# COMPACT_ATOMS: atom_id res chain seq x y z
N MET A 1 15.35 -18.90 30.18
CA MET A 1 13.89 -18.79 29.93
C MET A 1 13.69 -18.27 28.51
N CYS A 2 13.71 -19.17 27.53
CA CYS A 2 13.49 -18.83 26.13
C CYS A 2 11.98 -18.96 25.87
N GLY A 3 11.24 -17.86 26.07
CA GLY A 3 9.82 -17.83 25.70
C GLY A 3 9.72 -17.59 24.21
N TYR A 4 9.14 -18.53 23.46
CA TYR A 4 8.85 -18.35 22.04
C TYR A 4 8.08 -17.04 21.85
N PRO A 5 8.57 -16.06 21.05
CA PRO A 5 7.84 -14.82 20.81
C PRO A 5 6.41 -15.06 20.28
N CYS A 6 6.19 -16.19 19.60
CA CYS A 6 4.90 -16.60 19.05
C CYS A 6 3.92 -17.21 20.08
N SER A 7 4.33 -17.50 21.32
CA SER A 7 3.39 -17.96 22.35
C SER A 7 2.63 -16.82 23.03
N ASP A 8 3.10 -15.59 22.84
CA ASP A 8 2.57 -14.37 23.45
C ASP A 8 2.28 -13.36 22.34
N SER A 9 1.00 -13.08 22.13
CA SER A 9 0.53 -12.21 21.04
C SER A 9 1.13 -10.80 21.10
N GLN A 10 1.45 -10.30 22.29
CA GLN A 10 2.06 -8.98 22.47
C GLN A 10 3.52 -9.02 22.03
N LYS A 11 4.30 -10.02 22.49
CA LYS A 11 5.71 -10.18 22.07
C LYS A 11 5.83 -10.40 20.57
N GLU A 12 4.91 -11.14 19.99
CA GLU A 12 4.88 -11.36 18.55
C GLU A 12 4.62 -10.06 17.79
N LYS A 13 3.67 -9.25 18.26
CA LYS A 13 3.39 -7.93 17.70
C LYS A 13 4.58 -6.99 17.83
N ASP A 14 5.25 -6.99 18.98
CA ASP A 14 6.43 -6.17 19.23
C ASP A 14 7.59 -6.60 18.32
N ALA A 15 7.80 -7.91 18.12
CA ALA A 15 8.81 -8.43 17.20
C ALA A 15 8.55 -8.01 15.76
N ARG A 16 7.30 -8.09 15.28
CA ARG A 16 6.90 -7.59 13.96
C ARG A 16 7.14 -6.08 13.83
N GLY A 17 6.82 -5.32 14.87
CA GLY A 17 7.06 -3.88 14.95
C GLY A 17 8.55 -3.53 14.85
N ALA A 18 9.40 -4.25 15.59
CA ALA A 18 10.86 -4.08 15.56
C ALA A 18 11.43 -4.39 14.17
N LEU A 19 11.04 -5.52 13.58
CA LEU A 19 11.46 -5.90 12.22
C LEU A 19 11.05 -4.84 11.18
N LYS A 20 9.81 -4.33 11.26
CA LYS A 20 9.33 -3.27 10.36
C LYS A 20 10.17 -2.00 10.52
N ALA A 21 10.49 -1.60 11.75
CA ALA A 21 11.30 -0.42 12.02
C ALA A 21 12.74 -0.57 11.51
N GLU A 22 13.31 -1.77 11.53
CA GLU A 22 14.62 -2.05 10.91
C GLU A 22 14.55 -1.99 9.38
N VAL A 23 13.48 -2.53 8.78
CA VAL A 23 13.25 -2.42 7.32
C VAL A 23 13.14 -0.95 6.92
N GLU A 24 12.36 -0.15 7.65
CA GLU A 24 12.17 1.28 7.38
C GLU A 24 13.49 2.06 7.39
N ARG A 25 14.37 1.74 8.35
CA ARG A 25 15.69 2.38 8.47
C ARG A 25 16.66 2.00 7.37
N LYS A 26 16.53 0.78 6.82
CA LYS A 26 17.49 0.23 5.84
C LYS A 26 17.03 0.38 4.40
N VAL A 27 15.72 0.46 4.15
CA VAL A 27 15.18 0.56 2.80
C VAL A 27 15.62 1.90 2.17
N ASN A 28 16.34 1.79 1.07
CA ASN A 28 16.78 2.91 0.25
C ASN A 28 16.92 2.43 -1.22
N LYS A 29 17.42 3.30 -2.12
CA LYS A 29 17.51 3.00 -3.56
C LYS A 29 18.80 2.25 -3.96
N ASP A 30 19.75 2.13 -3.04
CA ASP A 30 21.10 1.62 -3.30
C ASP A 30 21.29 0.20 -2.72
N ASP A 31 20.59 -0.13 -1.64
CA ASP A 31 20.70 -1.39 -0.92
C ASP A 31 19.52 -2.34 -1.17
N ILE A 32 19.81 -3.64 -1.22
CA ILE A 32 18.79 -4.70 -1.23
C ILE A 32 18.55 -5.16 0.21
N VAL A 33 17.30 -5.03 0.67
CA VAL A 33 16.86 -5.48 1.99
C VAL A 33 16.05 -6.77 1.85
N ILE A 34 16.51 -7.84 2.51
CA ILE A 34 15.77 -9.09 2.63
C ILE A 34 15.18 -9.17 4.04
N LEU A 35 13.86 -9.24 4.13
CA LEU A 35 13.15 -9.49 5.38
C LEU A 35 12.84 -10.99 5.49
N ASP A 36 13.74 -11.73 6.12
CA ASP A 36 13.56 -13.14 6.44
C ASP A 36 12.79 -13.29 7.77
N SER A 37 11.48 -13.49 7.66
CA SER A 37 10.57 -13.67 8.78
C SER A 37 9.31 -14.40 8.32
N LEU A 38 8.49 -14.87 9.26
CA LEU A 38 7.26 -15.61 8.95
C LEU A 38 6.30 -14.83 8.04
N ASN A 39 6.19 -13.51 8.23
CA ASN A 39 5.38 -12.60 7.39
C ASN A 39 3.96 -13.12 7.09
N TYR A 40 3.39 -13.91 8.01
CA TYR A 40 2.25 -14.78 7.76
C TYR A 40 0.88 -14.09 7.88
N ILE A 41 0.87 -12.87 8.41
CA ILE A 41 -0.33 -12.05 8.56
C ILE A 41 -0.42 -11.08 7.38
N LYS A 42 -1.57 -11.07 6.70
CA LYS A 42 -1.87 -10.20 5.56
C LYS A 42 -1.74 -8.72 5.91
N GLY A 43 -2.25 -8.32 7.08
CA GLY A 43 -2.13 -6.94 7.56
C GLY A 43 -0.68 -6.47 7.71
N TYR A 44 0.22 -7.36 8.14
CA TYR A 44 1.63 -7.03 8.28
C TYR A 44 2.32 -6.86 6.92
N ARG A 45 2.01 -7.73 5.95
CA ARG A 45 2.50 -7.57 4.57
C ARG A 45 2.03 -6.27 3.94
N TYR A 46 0.78 -5.86 4.21
CA TYR A 46 0.26 -4.56 3.76
C TYR A 46 1.02 -3.37 4.37
N GLU A 47 1.38 -3.41 5.65
CA GLU A 47 2.21 -2.37 6.27
C GLU A 47 3.59 -2.26 5.61
N LEU A 48 4.23 -3.40 5.32
CA LEU A 48 5.50 -3.43 4.60
C LEU A 48 5.35 -2.88 3.17
N PHE A 49 4.29 -3.24 2.46
CA PHE A 49 4.00 -2.68 1.14
C PHE A 49 3.82 -1.15 1.17
N CYS A 50 3.13 -0.62 2.17
CA CYS A 50 2.99 0.82 2.36
C CYS A 50 4.35 1.52 2.53
N LEU A 51 5.26 0.92 3.31
CA LEU A 51 6.62 1.41 3.51
C LEU A 51 7.41 1.41 2.19
N ILE A 52 7.38 0.32 1.42
CA ILE A 52 8.03 0.24 0.11
C ILE A 52 7.47 1.29 -0.85
N LYS A 53 6.15 1.47 -0.88
CA LYS A 53 5.49 2.49 -1.70
C LYS A 53 5.92 3.91 -1.32
N HIS A 54 6.13 4.16 -0.03
CA HIS A 54 6.66 5.42 0.47
C HIS A 54 8.12 5.63 0.05
N ALA A 55 8.96 4.60 0.19
CA ALA A 55 10.37 4.63 -0.21
C ALA A 55 10.59 4.64 -1.72
N GLN A 56 9.55 4.34 -2.51
CA GLN A 56 9.60 4.27 -3.97
C GLN A 56 10.68 3.30 -4.46
N THR A 57 10.76 2.13 -3.83
CA THR A 57 11.66 1.05 -4.24
C THR A 57 10.87 -0.10 -4.87
N PRO A 58 11.45 -0.86 -5.80
CA PRO A 58 10.88 -2.13 -6.22
C PRO A 58 10.86 -3.13 -5.06
N HIS A 59 9.90 -4.07 -5.08
CA HIS A 59 9.88 -5.19 -4.16
C HIS A 59 9.35 -6.43 -4.87
N CYS A 60 9.59 -7.58 -4.27
CA CYS A 60 8.96 -8.83 -4.65
C CYS A 60 8.60 -9.64 -3.40
N LEU A 61 7.41 -10.23 -3.40
CA LEU A 61 7.02 -11.23 -2.42
C LEU A 61 7.41 -12.61 -2.94
N VAL A 62 8.26 -13.31 -2.17
CA VAL A 62 8.60 -14.72 -2.42
C VAL A 62 7.79 -15.57 -1.45
N TYR A 63 6.91 -16.41 -1.98
CA TYR A 63 6.09 -17.32 -1.20
C TYR A 63 6.68 -18.73 -1.24
N CYS A 64 7.24 -19.16 -0.11
CA CYS A 64 7.68 -20.54 0.09
C CYS A 64 6.46 -21.42 0.42
N LEU A 65 5.89 -22.07 -0.60
CA LEU A 65 4.71 -22.90 -0.47
C LEU A 65 5.10 -24.26 0.10
N THR A 66 4.51 -24.65 1.22
CA THR A 66 4.79 -25.93 1.88
C THR A 66 3.55 -26.39 2.64
N SER A 67 3.32 -27.71 2.69
CA SER A 67 2.18 -28.26 3.43
C SER A 67 2.39 -28.20 4.95
N PRO A 68 1.31 -28.18 5.75
CA PRO A 68 1.41 -28.24 7.21
C PRO A 68 2.16 -29.48 7.71
N GLU A 69 2.00 -30.63 7.05
CA GLU A 69 2.62 -31.90 7.43
C GLU A 69 4.14 -31.86 7.26
N VAL A 70 4.61 -31.34 6.12
CA VAL A 70 6.05 -31.17 5.86
C VAL A 70 6.65 -30.16 6.84
N SER A 71 5.95 -29.03 7.06
CA SER A 71 6.37 -27.99 7.99
C SER A 71 6.46 -28.51 9.43
N SER A 72 5.52 -29.36 9.85
CA SER A 72 5.53 -30.00 11.18
C SER A 72 6.72 -30.95 11.32
N LYS A 73 6.99 -31.78 10.30
CA LYS A 73 8.15 -32.67 10.27
C LYS A 73 9.46 -31.89 10.39
N TRP A 74 9.61 -30.78 9.67
CA TRP A 74 10.79 -29.91 9.78
C TRP A 74 10.92 -29.29 11.16
N ASN A 75 9.81 -28.85 11.76
CA ASN A 75 9.82 -28.33 13.11
C ASN A 75 10.31 -29.38 14.13
N SER A 76 9.89 -30.64 14.01
CA SER A 76 10.35 -31.74 14.87
C SER A 76 11.83 -32.11 14.70
N GLN A 77 12.46 -31.68 13.60
CA GLN A 77 13.88 -31.91 13.32
C GLN A 77 14.77 -30.77 13.81
N ARG A 78 14.20 -29.66 14.29
CA ARG A 78 14.95 -28.53 14.83
C ARG A 78 15.55 -28.85 16.20
N SER A 79 16.55 -28.05 16.58
CA SER A 79 17.08 -28.07 17.93
C SER A 79 15.98 -27.71 18.94
N ALA A 80 16.05 -28.24 20.17
CA ALA A 80 15.04 -27.98 21.21
C ALA A 80 14.88 -26.48 21.57
N THR A 81 15.86 -25.64 21.22
CA THR A 81 15.82 -24.18 21.42
C THR A 81 15.08 -23.42 20.33
N GLU A 82 14.91 -24.02 19.15
CA GLU A 82 14.32 -23.41 17.95
C GLU A 82 13.03 -24.11 17.50
N GLN A 83 12.78 -25.31 18.03
CA GLN A 83 11.59 -26.09 17.79
C GLN A 83 10.38 -25.49 18.52
N TYR A 84 9.33 -25.15 17.79
CA TYR A 84 8.07 -24.77 18.40
C TYR A 84 7.41 -25.97 19.09
N SER A 85 6.68 -25.74 20.19
CA SER A 85 5.76 -26.75 20.72
C SER A 85 4.67 -27.04 19.68
N GLN A 86 4.07 -28.23 19.74
CA GLN A 86 3.01 -28.60 18.81
C GLN A 86 1.83 -27.62 18.90
N GLU A 87 1.47 -27.17 20.11
CA GLU A 87 0.36 -26.22 20.27
C GLU A 87 0.66 -24.87 19.59
N ILE A 88 1.89 -24.36 19.72
CA ILE A 88 2.30 -23.09 19.07
C ILE A 88 2.33 -23.26 17.56
N PHE A 89 2.85 -24.38 17.06
CA PHE A 89 2.91 -24.66 15.63
C PHE A 89 1.49 -24.73 15.02
N ASP A 90 0.58 -25.47 15.63
CA ASP A 90 -0.81 -25.59 15.15
C ASP A 90 -1.52 -24.22 15.17
N ALA A 91 -1.28 -23.42 16.21
CA ALA A 91 -1.80 -22.06 16.30
C ALA A 91 -1.20 -21.12 15.23
N LEU A 92 0.04 -21.33 14.79
CA LEU A 92 0.63 -20.57 13.69
C LEU A 92 0.01 -20.95 12.34
N ILE A 93 -0.18 -22.25 12.09
CA ILE A 93 -0.84 -22.75 10.87
C ILE A 93 -2.27 -22.21 10.78
N LEU A 94 -3.04 -22.23 11.87
CA LEU A 94 -4.42 -21.73 11.89
C LEU A 94 -4.51 -20.23 11.57
N ARG A 95 -3.50 -19.44 11.95
CA ARG A 95 -3.44 -17.99 11.73
C ARG A 95 -2.75 -17.60 10.43
N PHE A 96 -2.18 -18.57 9.69
CA PHE A 96 -1.48 -18.31 8.44
C PHE A 96 -2.45 -17.82 7.38
N GLU A 97 -2.15 -16.66 6.78
CA GLU A 97 -2.92 -16.08 5.68
C GLU A 97 -2.08 -16.13 4.40
N ASP A 98 -2.45 -17.01 3.47
CA ASP A 98 -1.81 -17.11 2.15
C ASP A 98 -1.76 -15.74 1.43
N PRO A 99 -0.65 -15.44 0.72
CA PRO A 99 -0.60 -14.34 -0.23
C PRO A 99 -1.72 -14.42 -1.28
N ASP A 100 -2.47 -13.33 -1.47
CA ASP A 100 -3.63 -13.29 -2.38
C ASP A 100 -3.28 -12.62 -3.72
N SER A 101 -3.18 -13.43 -4.78
CA SER A 101 -2.82 -12.97 -6.14
C SER A 101 -3.81 -11.99 -6.76
N ARG A 102 -5.04 -11.89 -6.23
CA ARG A 102 -6.03 -10.88 -6.66
C ARG A 102 -5.65 -9.47 -6.17
N ASN A 103 -4.88 -9.38 -5.09
CA ASN A 103 -4.40 -8.12 -4.55
C ASN A 103 -3.02 -7.83 -5.13
N ARG A 104 -2.90 -6.80 -5.99
CA ARG A 104 -1.60 -6.44 -6.61
C ARG A 104 -0.46 -6.25 -5.60
N TRP A 105 -0.78 -5.78 -4.40
CA TRP A 105 0.18 -5.54 -3.32
C TRP A 105 0.52 -6.80 -2.49
N ASP A 106 -0.35 -7.83 -2.52
CA ASP A 106 -0.16 -9.09 -1.79
C ASP A 106 0.16 -10.27 -2.71
N SER A 107 0.21 -10.03 -4.02
CA SER A 107 0.41 -11.07 -5.01
C SER A 107 1.83 -11.62 -4.89
N PRO A 108 2.00 -12.94 -4.66
CA PRO A 108 3.31 -13.54 -4.62
C PRO A 108 3.91 -13.48 -6.02
N LEU A 109 5.03 -12.77 -6.15
CA LEU A 109 5.70 -12.65 -7.44
C LEU A 109 6.40 -13.95 -7.82
N PHE A 110 6.87 -14.68 -6.82
CA PHE A 110 7.48 -15.99 -6.96
C PHE A 110 6.84 -16.91 -5.93
N THR A 111 6.38 -18.08 -6.36
CA THR A 111 5.96 -19.16 -5.48
C THR A 111 6.93 -20.31 -5.66
N VAL A 112 7.54 -20.77 -4.58
CA VAL A 112 8.64 -21.74 -4.59
C VAL A 112 8.28 -22.89 -3.67
N GLN A 113 8.33 -24.10 -4.18
CA GLN A 113 8.15 -25.33 -3.39
C GLN A 113 9.52 -25.89 -2.95
N GLN A 114 9.50 -26.90 -2.08
CA GLN A 114 10.70 -27.49 -1.49
C GLN A 114 11.74 -27.93 -2.53
N ASP A 115 11.31 -28.56 -3.63
CA ASP A 115 12.21 -29.15 -4.63
C ASP A 115 12.49 -28.19 -5.81
N ASP A 116 11.93 -26.98 -5.78
CA ASP A 116 12.11 -25.99 -6.83
C ASP A 116 13.48 -25.33 -6.73
N GLN A 117 14.09 -25.06 -7.88
CA GLN A 117 15.22 -24.15 -7.94
C GLN A 117 14.74 -22.71 -7.79
N LEU A 118 15.35 -21.96 -6.88
CA LEU A 118 15.01 -20.56 -6.68
C LEU A 118 15.35 -19.76 -7.95
N PRO A 119 14.41 -18.99 -8.54
CA PRO A 119 14.65 -18.26 -9.78
C PRO A 119 15.44 -16.96 -9.52
N PHE A 120 16.72 -17.10 -9.18
CA PHE A 120 17.60 -16.01 -8.76
C PHE A 120 17.66 -14.85 -9.76
N GLU A 121 17.81 -15.16 -11.06
CA GLU A 121 17.84 -14.12 -12.10
C GLU A 121 16.54 -13.33 -12.16
N ALA A 122 15.40 -14.02 -12.09
CA ALA A 122 14.09 -13.36 -12.13
C ALA A 122 13.85 -12.50 -10.89
N ILE A 123 14.28 -12.95 -9.71
CA ILE A 123 14.21 -12.18 -8.45
C ILE A 123 15.09 -10.94 -8.55
N SER A 124 16.33 -11.09 -9.02
CA SER A 124 17.25 -9.98 -9.26
C SER A 124 16.65 -8.95 -10.23
N ASP A 125 16.09 -9.41 -11.34
CA ASP A 125 15.42 -8.56 -12.31
C ASP A 125 14.20 -7.83 -11.74
N ALA A 126 13.44 -8.50 -10.87
CA ALA A 126 12.30 -7.89 -10.19
C ALA A 126 12.71 -6.74 -9.25
N LEU A 127 13.87 -6.86 -8.60
CA LEU A 127 14.38 -5.86 -7.66
C LEU A 127 15.14 -4.73 -8.36
N LEU A 128 15.90 -5.03 -9.41
CA LEU A 128 16.83 -4.07 -10.03
C LEU A 128 16.28 -3.41 -11.31
N LYS A 129 15.42 -4.10 -12.07
CA LYS A 129 14.98 -3.63 -13.40
C LYS A 129 13.54 -3.11 -13.44
N ARG A 130 12.71 -3.45 -12.45
CA ARG A 130 11.31 -3.00 -12.42
C ARG A 130 11.19 -1.56 -11.94
N LYS A 131 10.13 -0.89 -12.41
CA LYS A 131 9.75 0.41 -11.88
C LYS A 131 9.12 0.25 -10.50
N ALA A 132 9.49 1.14 -9.59
CA ALA A 132 8.90 1.18 -8.26
C ALA A 132 7.38 1.48 -8.31
N PRO A 133 6.61 1.04 -7.29
CA PRO A 133 5.21 1.39 -7.16
C PRO A 133 5.03 2.92 -7.14
N PRO A 134 4.01 3.48 -7.82
CA PRO A 134 3.78 4.92 -7.79
C PRO A 134 3.36 5.36 -6.39
N PRO A 135 3.79 6.55 -5.91
CA PRO A 135 3.40 7.04 -4.60
C PRO A 135 1.89 7.26 -4.50
N ASN A 136 1.34 7.18 -3.30
CA ASN A 136 -0.07 7.50 -3.05
C ASN A 136 -0.36 8.94 -3.52
N GLN A 137 -1.39 9.12 -4.36
CA GLN A 137 -1.76 10.45 -4.86
C GLN A 137 -2.17 11.40 -3.72
N SER A 138 -2.73 10.89 -2.63
CA SER A 138 -3.09 11.66 -1.43
C SER A 138 -1.89 12.21 -0.65
N THR A 139 -0.69 11.63 -0.83
CA THR A 139 0.55 12.08 -0.19
C THR A 139 1.46 12.83 -1.16
N GLN A 140 1.06 12.97 -2.42
CA GLN A 140 1.75 13.85 -3.35
C GLN A 140 1.31 15.28 -3.06
N ASN A 141 2.28 16.18 -2.86
CA ASN A 141 1.98 17.60 -2.86
C ASN A 141 1.27 17.93 -4.17
N GLN A 142 0.13 18.64 -4.10
CA GLN A 142 -0.47 19.21 -5.29
C GLN A 142 0.63 19.96 -6.06
N PRO A 143 0.70 19.80 -7.39
CA PRO A 143 1.65 20.57 -8.18
C PRO A 143 1.48 22.04 -7.78
N LEU A 144 2.59 22.74 -7.54
CA LEU A 144 2.57 24.16 -7.21
C LEU A 144 1.66 24.85 -8.22
N SER A 145 0.50 25.31 -7.75
CA SER A 145 -0.42 26.03 -8.60
C SER A 145 0.36 27.19 -9.20
N SER A 146 0.18 27.44 -10.50
CA SER A 146 0.83 28.58 -11.16
C SER A 146 0.62 29.82 -10.30
N ALA A 147 1.63 30.70 -10.17
CA ALA A 147 1.60 31.84 -9.23
C ALA A 147 0.30 32.68 -9.28
N ASN A 148 -0.40 32.65 -10.41
CA ASN A 148 -1.63 33.41 -10.66
C ASN A 148 -2.93 32.61 -10.45
N PHE A 149 -2.90 31.34 -10.05
CA PHE A 149 -4.09 30.48 -10.02
C PHE A 149 -5.18 31.02 -9.09
N LEU A 150 -4.82 31.43 -7.87
CA LEU A 150 -5.79 31.98 -6.92
C LEU A 150 -6.38 33.32 -7.41
N TYR A 151 -5.57 34.12 -8.09
CA TYR A 151 -6.00 35.38 -8.69
C TYR A 151 -6.96 35.14 -9.87
N GLU A 152 -6.63 34.21 -10.77
CA GLU A 152 -7.47 33.85 -11.90
C GLU A 152 -8.79 33.21 -11.44
N LEU A 153 -8.75 32.38 -10.39
CA LEU A 153 -9.93 31.81 -9.78
C LEU A 153 -10.85 32.90 -9.19
N ASP A 154 -10.30 33.82 -8.40
CA ASP A 154 -11.05 34.93 -7.82
C ASP A 154 -11.62 35.87 -8.88
N ARG A 155 -10.85 36.17 -9.94
CA ARG A 155 -11.34 36.99 -11.05
C ARG A 155 -12.52 36.32 -11.75
N VAL A 156 -12.40 35.04 -12.10
CA VAL A 156 -13.46 34.31 -12.79
C VAL A 156 -14.70 34.18 -11.91
N THR A 157 -14.57 33.92 -10.60
CA THR A 157 -15.74 33.86 -9.71
C THR A 157 -16.43 35.21 -9.56
N GLN A 158 -15.68 36.31 -9.47
CA GLN A 158 -16.23 37.67 -9.44
C GLN A 158 -16.97 38.01 -10.74
N ASP A 159 -16.41 37.65 -11.90
CA ASP A 159 -17.05 37.86 -13.21
C ASP A 159 -18.40 37.12 -13.28
N VAL A 160 -18.46 35.87 -12.81
CA VAL A 160 -19.69 35.07 -12.75
C VAL A 160 -20.72 35.73 -11.83
N LEU A 161 -20.32 36.16 -10.62
CA LEU A 161 -21.21 36.83 -9.67
C LEU A 161 -21.79 38.12 -10.24
N MET A 162 -20.96 38.93 -10.90
CA MET A 162 -21.39 40.18 -11.52
C MET A 162 -22.45 39.95 -12.61
N VAL A 163 -22.27 38.92 -13.44
CA VAL A 163 -23.27 38.55 -14.47
C VAL A 163 -24.59 38.14 -13.82
N ILE A 164 -24.54 37.34 -12.75
CA ILE A 164 -25.76 36.93 -12.02
C ILE A 164 -26.45 38.13 -11.38
N PHE A 165 -25.71 39.02 -10.70
CA PHE A 165 -26.29 40.21 -10.07
C PHE A 165 -26.88 41.20 -11.08
N ASN A 166 -26.27 41.33 -12.27
CA ASN A 166 -26.84 42.16 -13.33
C ASN A 166 -28.11 41.52 -13.89
N ALA A 167 -28.09 40.22 -14.14
CA ALA A 167 -29.27 39.49 -14.60
C ALA A 167 -30.42 39.57 -13.59
N GLN A 168 -30.15 39.52 -12.28
CA GLN A 168 -31.19 39.70 -11.25
C GLN A 168 -31.93 41.05 -11.32
N LYS A 169 -31.29 42.11 -11.83
CA LYS A 169 -31.91 43.44 -11.92
C LYS A 169 -32.79 43.60 -13.16
N THR A 170 -32.51 42.84 -14.22
CA THR A 170 -33.08 43.08 -15.56
C THR A 170 -33.89 41.92 -16.11
N SER A 171 -33.72 40.72 -15.56
CA SER A 171 -34.31 39.49 -16.11
C SER A 171 -35.63 39.13 -15.43
N VAL A 172 -36.50 38.44 -16.15
CA VAL A 172 -37.81 37.96 -15.71
C VAL A 172 -37.75 36.44 -15.56
N SER A 173 -38.66 35.85 -14.76
CA SER A 173 -38.73 34.40 -14.58
C SER A 173 -38.79 33.65 -15.92
N GLY A 174 -37.88 32.69 -16.10
CA GLY A 174 -37.72 31.89 -17.32
C GLY A 174 -36.64 32.39 -18.29
N ASP A 175 -35.99 33.53 -18.01
CA ASP A 175 -34.89 34.03 -18.83
C ASP A 175 -33.62 33.17 -18.68
N LEU A 176 -32.90 32.97 -19.78
CA LEU A 176 -31.67 32.18 -19.80
C LEU A 176 -30.43 33.07 -19.68
N ILE A 177 -29.72 32.96 -18.56
CA ILE A 177 -28.49 33.68 -18.28
C ILE A 177 -27.30 32.93 -18.88
N THR A 178 -26.46 33.65 -19.63
CA THR A 178 -25.22 33.12 -20.20
C THR A 178 -24.04 33.53 -19.32
N ILE A 179 -23.30 32.54 -18.80
CA ILE A 179 -22.14 32.77 -17.94
C ILE A 179 -20.85 32.72 -18.79
N PRO A 180 -19.92 33.68 -18.64
CA PRO A 180 -18.64 33.66 -19.34
C PRO A 180 -17.86 32.36 -19.11
N GLY A 181 -17.46 31.70 -20.19
CA GLY A 181 -16.72 30.43 -20.13
C GLY A 181 -17.56 29.19 -19.88
N ALA A 182 -18.88 29.31 -19.67
CA ALA A 182 -19.80 28.17 -19.55
C ALA A 182 -20.44 27.83 -20.91
N THR A 183 -20.58 26.55 -21.19
CA THR A 183 -21.33 26.05 -22.36
C THR A 183 -22.83 25.94 -22.10
N GLU A 184 -23.23 25.86 -20.83
CA GLU A 184 -24.62 25.72 -20.40
C GLU A 184 -25.16 27.06 -19.91
N LYS A 185 -26.44 27.31 -20.22
CA LYS A 185 -27.17 28.51 -19.75
C LYS A 185 -27.98 28.16 -18.51
N ILE A 186 -28.12 29.12 -17.61
CA ILE A 186 -28.86 28.96 -16.35
C ILE A 186 -30.24 29.62 -16.49
N SER A 187 -31.32 28.91 -16.15
CA SER A 187 -32.66 29.51 -16.07
C SER A 187 -32.77 30.40 -14.85
N PHE A 188 -33.23 31.63 -15.04
CA PHE A 188 -33.53 32.54 -13.96
C PHE A 188 -34.96 32.29 -13.47
N ASP A 189 -35.10 31.56 -12.37
CA ASP A 189 -36.41 31.27 -11.77
C ASP A 189 -36.56 32.09 -10.48
N LEU A 190 -37.42 33.12 -10.49
CA LEU A 190 -37.82 33.81 -9.26
C LEU A 190 -38.85 32.95 -8.53
N THR A 191 -38.49 32.38 -7.39
CA THR A 191 -39.45 31.99 -6.34
C THR A 191 -39.76 33.16 -5.43
#